data_AF-A0A0N4VZE1-F1
#
_entry.id   AF-A0A0N4VZE1-F1
#
_cell.length_a   1.000
_cell.length_b   1.000
_cell.length_c   1.000
_cell.angle_alpha   90.00
_cell.angle_beta   90.00
_cell.angle_gamma   90.00
#
_symmetry.space_group_name_H-M   'P 1'
#
loop_
_entity.id
_entity.type
_entity.pdbx_description
1 polymer ?
#
loop_
_entity_poly.entity_id
_entity_poly.type
_entity_poly.pdbx_seq_one_letter_code
_entity_poly.pdbx_strand_id
1 'polypeptide(L)'
;MHSQLWTLIAEAERLSTLAKTGSTKDVMSIALQQHYLVRALQLNKANDEAWLRLALLYYTNGAMVEAHLTIETALKHNPQLAEAWCAWALKAESEGLDHEAMDMYRHSISIKPVPAAVMKYTSFLCQSLRVKSFDPATVMIDFSKVLRLRDEMESSDKPLLLHIGVLAELFGHYEDAAQCIADSGRSGPHLQRARMYVRIIVVFNTLFYVFDLCDAYICMAELNKKASISLAFICAITPFDSFT
;
A
#
# COMPACT_ATOMS: atom_id res chain seq x y z
N MET A 1 0.06 35.52 -8.90
CA MET A 1 -0.95 34.45 -9.11
C MET A 1 -0.60 33.19 -8.31
N HIS A 2 0.64 32.68 -8.37
CA HIS A 2 1.04 31.48 -7.62
C HIS A 2 0.79 31.60 -6.09
N SER A 3 1.04 32.77 -5.49
CA SER A 3 0.81 33.01 -4.06
C SER A 3 -0.65 32.85 -3.64
N GLN A 4 -1.61 33.30 -4.45
CA GLN A 4 -3.03 33.27 -4.13
C GLN A 4 -3.63 31.86 -4.25
N LEU A 5 -3.09 31.03 -5.14
CA LEU A 5 -3.54 29.64 -5.29
C LEU A 5 -3.22 28.83 -4.03
N TRP A 6 -1.97 28.87 -3.59
CA TRP A 6 -1.53 28.10 -2.42
C TRP A 6 -2.13 28.61 -1.11
N THR A 7 -2.42 29.91 -0.99
CA THR A 7 -3.14 30.43 0.18
C THR A 7 -4.55 29.84 0.27
N LEU A 8 -5.27 29.74 -0.86
CA LEU A 8 -6.63 29.16 -0.88
C LEU A 8 -6.62 27.68 -0.51
N ILE A 9 -5.65 26.92 -1.04
CA ILE A 9 -5.50 25.49 -0.71
C ILE A 9 -5.16 25.31 0.77
N ALA A 10 -4.23 26.12 1.30
CA ALA A 10 -3.86 26.08 2.72
C ALA A 10 -5.02 26.46 3.65
N GLU A 11 -5.86 27.43 3.27
CA GLU A 11 -7.06 27.79 4.04
C GLU A 11 -8.09 26.66 4.05
N ALA A 12 -8.32 25.99 2.91
CA ALA A 12 -9.17 24.81 2.85
C ALA A 12 -8.64 23.68 3.74
N GLU A 13 -7.33 23.44 3.73
CA GLU A 13 -6.68 22.43 4.57
C GLU A 13 -6.82 22.75 6.06
N ARG A 14 -6.62 24.01 6.45
CA ARG A 14 -6.82 24.46 7.83
C ARG A 14 -8.26 24.21 8.33
N LEU A 15 -9.26 24.45 7.49
CA LEU A 15 -10.65 24.16 7.85
C LEU A 15 -10.89 22.64 7.99
N SER A 16 -10.23 21.83 7.16
CA SER A 16 -10.32 20.36 7.25
C SER A 16 -9.74 19.82 8.57
N THR A 17 -8.65 20.40 9.06
CA THR A 17 -8.02 19.96 10.33
C THR A 17 -8.87 20.39 11.53
N LEU A 18 -9.43 21.60 11.50
CA LEU A 18 -10.37 22.07 12.53
C LEU A 18 -11.59 21.15 12.65
N ALA A 19 -12.14 20.71 11.52
CA ALA A 19 -13.26 19.77 11.49
C ALA A 19 -12.93 18.41 12.14
N LYS A 20 -11.67 17.95 12.08
CA LYS A 20 -11.22 16.71 12.72
C LYS A 20 -11.04 16.85 14.24
N THR A 21 -10.72 18.05 14.73
CA THR A 21 -10.44 18.33 16.16
C THR A 21 -11.68 18.53 17.06
N GLY A 22 -12.89 18.36 16.53
CA GLY A 22 -14.11 18.29 17.36
C GLY A 22 -14.81 19.62 17.67
N SER A 23 -14.37 20.74 17.11
CA SER A 23 -15.18 21.97 17.06
C SER A 23 -16.16 21.83 15.91
N THR A 24 -17.39 21.40 16.19
CA THR A 24 -18.59 21.42 15.33
C THR A 24 -18.38 21.06 13.85
N LYS A 25 -19.01 19.96 13.38
CA LYS A 25 -19.27 19.75 11.95
C LYS A 25 -20.24 20.83 11.44
N ASP A 26 -19.78 22.07 11.36
CA ASP A 26 -20.57 23.16 10.83
C ASP A 26 -20.68 22.92 9.33
N VAL A 27 -21.91 22.75 8.85
CA VAL A 27 -22.25 22.75 7.41
C VAL A 27 -21.60 23.97 6.72
N MET A 28 -21.45 25.07 7.46
CA MET A 28 -20.74 26.27 7.03
C MET A 28 -19.24 26.05 6.75
N SER A 29 -18.55 25.21 7.53
CA SER A 29 -17.14 24.88 7.31
C SER A 29 -16.92 24.08 6.03
N ILE A 30 -17.83 23.15 5.72
CA ILE A 30 -17.78 22.35 4.48
C ILE A 30 -18.02 23.25 3.26
N ALA A 31 -19.03 24.11 3.32
CA ALA A 31 -19.31 25.07 2.25
C ALA A 31 -18.15 26.03 2.01
N LEU A 32 -17.48 26.48 3.08
CA LEU A 32 -16.32 27.37 2.96
C LEU A 32 -15.09 26.64 2.40
N GLN A 33 -14.84 25.39 2.79
CA GLN A 33 -13.81 24.54 2.20
C GLN A 33 -14.04 24.37 0.70
N GLN A 34 -15.28 24.05 0.30
CA GLN A 34 -15.66 23.92 -1.11
C GLN A 34 -15.43 25.23 -1.86
N HIS A 35 -15.81 26.38 -1.27
CA HIS A 35 -15.60 27.69 -1.87
C HIS A 35 -14.13 27.97 -2.17
N TYR A 36 -13.24 27.74 -1.20
CA TYR A 36 -11.80 27.97 -1.40
C TYR A 36 -11.21 27.05 -2.47
N LEU A 37 -11.60 25.77 -2.50
CA LEU A 37 -11.13 24.81 -3.49
C LEU A 37 -11.64 25.14 -4.90
N VAL A 38 -12.91 25.51 -5.05
CA VAL A 38 -13.47 25.93 -6.33
C VAL A 38 -12.79 27.22 -6.81
N ARG A 39 -12.51 28.17 -5.91
CA ARG A 39 -11.78 29.39 -6.26
C ARG A 39 -10.34 29.10 -6.68
N ALA A 40 -9.67 28.14 -6.03
CA ALA A 40 -8.35 27.67 -6.44
C ALA A 40 -8.39 27.08 -7.87
N LEU A 41 -9.41 26.28 -8.18
CA LEU A 41 -9.62 25.71 -9.52
C LEU A 41 -9.98 26.77 -10.59
N GLN A 42 -10.62 27.87 -10.20
CA GLN A 42 -10.85 29.00 -11.11
C GLN A 42 -9.53 29.69 -11.50
N LEU A 43 -8.56 29.77 -10.58
CA LEU A 43 -7.23 30.31 -10.86
C LEU A 43 -6.39 29.34 -11.68
N ASN A 44 -6.48 28.03 -11.41
CA ASN A 44 -5.81 26.99 -12.19
C ASN A 44 -6.69 25.73 -12.28
N LYS A 45 -7.33 25.54 -13.45
CA LYS A 45 -8.23 24.40 -13.69
C LYS A 45 -7.52 23.05 -13.74
N ALA A 46 -6.22 23.04 -14.02
CA ALA A 46 -5.41 21.82 -14.13
C ALA A 46 -4.71 21.47 -12.81
N ASN A 47 -5.02 22.15 -11.70
CA ASN A 47 -4.43 21.84 -10.40
C ASN A 47 -5.03 20.56 -9.82
N ASP A 48 -4.25 19.49 -9.86
CA ASP A 48 -4.57 18.14 -9.40
C ASP A 48 -4.81 18.07 -7.88
N GLU A 49 -3.99 18.78 -7.09
CA GLU A 49 -4.12 18.83 -5.63
C GLU A 49 -5.48 19.43 -5.18
N ALA A 50 -5.93 20.51 -5.81
CA ALA A 50 -7.22 21.13 -5.52
C ALA A 50 -8.38 20.20 -5.91
N TRP A 51 -8.28 19.49 -7.05
CA TRP A 51 -9.27 18.48 -7.43
C TRP A 51 -9.33 17.31 -6.45
N LEU A 52 -8.17 16.79 -6.01
CA LEU A 52 -8.08 15.72 -5.02
C LEU A 52 -8.72 16.12 -3.69
N ARG A 53 -8.41 17.31 -3.17
CA ARG A 53 -9.00 17.81 -1.92
C ARG A 53 -10.51 17.99 -2.04
N LEU A 54 -10.99 18.44 -3.19
CA LEU A 54 -12.42 18.58 -3.45
C LEU A 54 -13.12 17.22 -3.49
N ALA A 55 -12.49 16.21 -4.11
CA ALA A 55 -12.99 14.83 -4.09
C ALA A 55 -13.10 14.25 -2.67
N LEU A 56 -12.07 14.44 -1.85
CA LEU A 56 -12.09 13.99 -0.46
C LEU A 56 -13.16 14.71 0.37
N LEU A 57 -13.39 16.01 0.11
CA LEU A 57 -14.46 16.77 0.74
C LEU A 57 -15.84 16.19 0.40
N TYR A 58 -16.11 15.91 -0.88
CA TYR A 58 -17.37 15.29 -1.30
C TYR A 58 -17.55 13.88 -0.72
N TYR A 59 -16.48 13.08 -0.72
CA TYR A 59 -16.50 11.74 -0.14
C TYR A 59 -16.86 11.77 1.36
N THR A 60 -16.22 12.65 2.14
CA THR A 60 -16.51 12.79 3.59
C THR A 60 -17.89 13.36 3.88
N ASN A 61 -18.46 14.12 2.95
CA ASN A 61 -19.83 14.65 3.03
C ASN A 61 -20.90 13.67 2.52
N GLY A 62 -20.51 12.50 1.99
CA GLY A 62 -21.44 11.51 1.42
C GLY A 62 -21.96 11.83 0.02
N ALA A 63 -21.43 12.87 -0.62
CA ALA A 63 -21.76 13.27 -2.00
C ALA A 63 -20.96 12.40 -2.99
N MET A 64 -21.33 11.11 -3.10
CA MET A 64 -20.54 10.10 -3.82
C MET A 64 -20.47 10.33 -5.33
N VAL A 65 -21.51 10.91 -5.93
CA VAL A 65 -21.55 11.21 -7.37
C VAL A 65 -20.55 12.31 -7.70
N GLU A 66 -20.55 13.39 -6.92
CA GLU A 66 -19.64 14.51 -7.05
C GLU A 66 -18.19 14.10 -6.73
N ALA A 67 -18.00 13.24 -5.73
CA ALA A 67 -16.68 12.66 -5.43
C ALA A 67 -16.15 11.88 -6.63
N HIS A 68 -16.98 11.06 -7.27
CA HIS A 68 -16.55 10.30 -8.45
C HIS A 68 -16.16 11.21 -9.62
N LEU A 69 -16.99 12.20 -9.95
CA LEU A 69 -16.71 13.15 -11.03
C LEU A 69 -15.41 13.93 -10.77
N THR A 70 -15.19 14.35 -9.53
CA THR A 70 -13.98 15.11 -9.17
C THR A 70 -12.71 14.26 -9.20
N ILE A 71 -12.77 13.01 -8.74
CA ILE A 71 -11.65 12.06 -8.86
C ILE A 71 -11.32 11.82 -10.33
N GLU A 72 -12.33 11.59 -11.17
CA GLU A 72 -12.14 11.36 -12.60
C GLU A 72 -11.49 12.60 -13.26
N THR A 73 -11.93 13.81 -12.91
CA THR A 73 -11.28 15.04 -13.41
C THR A 73 -9.86 15.22 -12.91
N ALA A 74 -9.55 14.87 -11.66
CA ALA A 74 -8.19 14.92 -11.12
C ALA A 74 -7.26 14.03 -11.94
N LEU A 75 -7.68 12.81 -12.24
CA LEU A 75 -6.91 11.83 -13.00
C LEU A 75 -6.83 12.15 -14.50
N LYS A 76 -7.83 12.84 -15.06
CA LYS A 76 -7.74 13.41 -16.42
C LYS A 76 -6.62 14.43 -16.54
N HIS A 77 -6.39 15.22 -15.49
CA HIS A 77 -5.30 16.21 -15.47
C HIS A 77 -3.95 15.60 -15.09
N ASN A 78 -3.93 14.70 -14.11
CA ASN A 78 -2.73 14.00 -13.67
C ASN A 78 -3.02 12.49 -13.44
N PRO A 79 -2.77 11.63 -14.45
CA PRO A 79 -2.92 10.18 -14.32
C PRO A 79 -1.94 9.55 -13.32
N GLN A 80 -0.87 10.26 -12.95
CA GLN A 80 0.17 9.81 -12.02
C GLN A 80 -0.09 10.31 -10.59
N LEU A 81 -1.31 10.79 -10.28
CA LEU A 81 -1.68 11.21 -8.93
C LEU A 81 -2.08 9.98 -8.08
N ALA A 82 -1.10 9.40 -7.37
CA ALA A 82 -1.30 8.20 -6.57
C ALA A 82 -2.40 8.35 -5.51
N GLU A 83 -2.51 9.53 -4.90
CA GLU A 83 -3.50 9.85 -3.89
C GLU A 83 -4.94 9.84 -4.48
N ALA A 84 -5.13 10.23 -5.74
CA ALA A 84 -6.43 10.14 -6.40
C ALA A 84 -6.83 8.70 -6.73
N TRP A 85 -5.87 7.86 -7.13
CA TRP A 85 -6.12 6.42 -7.28
C TRP A 85 -6.52 5.77 -5.95
N CYS A 86 -5.89 6.17 -4.84
CA CYS A 86 -6.30 5.74 -3.50
C CYS A 86 -7.72 6.22 -3.14
N ALA A 87 -8.08 7.46 -3.50
CA ALA A 87 -9.43 7.98 -3.28
C ALA A 87 -10.48 7.23 -4.11
N TRP A 88 -10.18 6.88 -5.36
CA TRP A 88 -11.06 6.05 -6.19
C TRP A 88 -11.25 4.66 -5.58
N ALA A 89 -10.16 4.04 -5.12
CA ALA A 89 -10.21 2.74 -4.47
C ALA A 89 -11.11 2.75 -3.21
N LEU A 90 -11.03 3.81 -2.39
CA LEU A 90 -11.92 3.99 -1.23
C LEU A 90 -13.40 4.10 -1.64
N LYS A 91 -13.68 4.82 -2.74
CA LYS A 91 -15.04 4.93 -3.28
C LYS A 91 -15.55 3.57 -3.77
N ALA A 92 -14.76 2.81 -4.53
CA ALA A 92 -15.15 1.47 -4.99
C ALA A 92 -15.36 0.50 -3.82
N GLU A 93 -14.53 0.58 -2.79
CA GLU A 93 -14.73 -0.16 -1.54
C GLU A 93 -16.08 0.18 -0.90
N SER A 94 -16.48 1.45 -0.88
CA SER A 94 -17.79 1.86 -0.33
C SER A 94 -18.99 1.34 -1.12
N GLU A 95 -18.77 0.94 -2.38
CA GLU A 95 -19.78 0.33 -3.26
C GLU A 95 -19.74 -1.21 -3.23
N GLY A 96 -18.82 -1.81 -2.47
CA GLY A 96 -18.64 -3.26 -2.39
C GLY A 96 -17.90 -3.86 -3.59
N LEU A 97 -17.20 -3.04 -4.37
CA LEU A 97 -16.40 -3.47 -5.53
C LEU A 97 -14.97 -3.83 -5.10
N ASP A 98 -14.84 -4.85 -4.25
CA ASP A 98 -13.58 -5.21 -3.58
C ASP A 98 -12.43 -5.52 -4.55
N HIS A 99 -12.73 -6.21 -5.66
CA HIS A 99 -11.72 -6.55 -6.67
C HIS A 99 -11.16 -5.31 -7.38
N GLU A 100 -12.03 -4.38 -7.78
CA GLU A 100 -11.62 -3.13 -8.42
C GLU A 100 -10.88 -2.22 -7.44
N ALA A 101 -11.35 -2.15 -6.19
CA ALA A 101 -10.68 -1.41 -5.12
C ALA A 101 -9.25 -1.94 -4.91
N MET A 102 -9.08 -3.26 -4.83
CA MET A 102 -7.76 -3.88 -4.68
C MET A 102 -6.81 -3.54 -5.83
N ASP A 103 -7.28 -3.59 -7.08
CA ASP A 103 -6.48 -3.23 -8.25
C ASP A 103 -6.09 -1.75 -8.27
N MET A 104 -7.01 -0.85 -7.87
CA MET A 104 -6.73 0.58 -7.78
C MET A 104 -5.76 0.92 -6.64
N TYR A 105 -5.88 0.26 -5.48
CA TYR A 105 -4.90 0.42 -4.40
C TYR A 105 -3.51 -0.06 -4.86
N ARG A 106 -3.43 -1.21 -5.56
CA ARG A 106 -2.17 -1.70 -6.14
C ARG A 106 -1.57 -0.68 -7.11
N HIS A 107 -2.40 -0.11 -7.98
CA HIS A 107 -1.95 0.89 -8.94
C HIS A 107 -1.45 2.17 -8.25
N SER A 108 -2.16 2.66 -7.24
CA SER A 108 -1.71 3.79 -6.40
C SER A 108 -0.30 3.54 -5.84
N ILE A 109 -0.08 2.38 -5.22
CA ILE A 109 1.22 1.99 -4.64
C ILE A 109 2.32 1.93 -5.71
N SER A 110 2.00 1.43 -6.91
CA SER A 110 2.97 1.30 -8.01
C SER A 110 3.50 2.65 -8.50
N ILE A 111 2.66 3.69 -8.47
CA ILE A 111 3.04 5.07 -8.81
C ILE A 111 3.88 5.66 -7.68
N LYS A 112 3.29 5.74 -6.49
CA LYS A 112 3.91 6.25 -5.27
C LYS A 112 3.23 5.57 -4.07
N PRO A 113 3.99 4.95 -3.16
CA PRO A 113 3.42 4.37 -1.95
C PRO A 113 2.69 5.42 -1.12
N VAL A 114 1.38 5.25 -0.98
CA VAL A 114 0.52 6.05 -0.08
C VAL A 114 0.19 5.20 1.14
N PRO A 115 0.41 5.68 2.39
CA PRO A 115 0.18 4.88 3.60
C PRO A 115 -1.20 4.20 3.66
N ALA A 116 -2.25 4.95 3.35
CA ALA A 116 -3.62 4.42 3.33
C ALA A 116 -3.80 3.32 2.28
N ALA A 117 -3.22 3.48 1.08
CA ALA A 117 -3.28 2.49 0.02
C ALA A 117 -2.52 1.21 0.42
N VAL A 118 -1.33 1.33 1.03
CA VAL A 118 -0.54 0.17 1.51
C VAL A 118 -1.33 -0.62 2.55
N MET A 119 -1.91 0.06 3.54
CA MET A 119 -2.70 -0.59 4.59
C MET A 119 -3.92 -1.32 4.01
N LYS A 120 -4.68 -0.64 3.14
CA LYS A 120 -5.87 -1.21 2.50
C LYS A 120 -5.53 -2.38 1.59
N TYR A 121 -4.56 -2.20 0.68
CA TYR A 121 -4.11 -3.25 -0.23
C TYR A 121 -3.67 -4.51 0.53
N THR A 122 -2.84 -4.34 1.57
CA THR A 122 -2.35 -5.46 2.38
C THR A 122 -3.50 -6.16 3.11
N SER A 123 -4.49 -5.41 3.60
CA SER A 123 -5.69 -5.99 4.24
C SER A 123 -6.51 -6.83 3.26
N PHE A 124 -6.80 -6.30 2.07
CA PHE A 124 -7.50 -7.02 1.00
C PHE A 124 -6.73 -8.26 0.55
N LEU A 125 -5.41 -8.13 0.41
CA LEU A 125 -4.54 -9.23 0.02
C LEU A 125 -4.58 -10.37 1.06
N CYS A 126 -4.48 -10.05 2.35
CA CYS A 126 -4.62 -11.02 3.44
C CYS A 126 -6.00 -11.71 3.46
N GLN A 127 -7.07 -11.00 3.08
CA GLN A 127 -8.40 -11.59 2.96
C GLN A 127 -8.49 -12.52 1.75
N SER A 128 -7.98 -12.10 0.60
CA SER A 128 -7.96 -12.88 -0.65
C SER A 128 -7.10 -14.15 -0.51
N LEU A 129 -6.00 -14.08 0.23
CA LEU A 129 -5.09 -15.20 0.51
C LEU A 129 -5.74 -16.37 1.25
N ARG A 130 -6.91 -16.16 1.89
CA ARG A 130 -7.68 -17.25 2.51
C ARG A 130 -8.34 -18.15 1.47
N VAL A 131 -8.52 -17.67 0.24
CA VAL A 131 -9.28 -18.33 -0.82
C VAL A 131 -8.39 -18.66 -2.02
N LYS A 132 -7.44 -17.78 -2.36
CA LYS A 132 -6.60 -17.88 -3.55
C LYS A 132 -5.11 -17.81 -3.18
N SER A 133 -4.28 -18.50 -3.97
CA SER A 133 -2.83 -18.30 -3.89
C SER A 133 -2.45 -16.92 -4.43
N PHE A 134 -1.42 -16.33 -3.83
CA PHE A 134 -0.82 -15.07 -4.29
C PHE A 134 0.51 -15.37 -4.95
N ASP A 135 0.72 -14.78 -6.13
CA ASP A 135 2.01 -14.80 -6.81
C ASP A 135 2.57 -13.37 -6.86
N PRO A 136 3.61 -13.06 -6.04
CA PRO A 136 4.23 -11.74 -6.02
C PRO A 136 4.85 -11.34 -7.36
N ALA A 137 5.28 -12.31 -8.19
CA ALA A 137 5.93 -12.03 -9.47
C ALA A 137 4.98 -11.38 -10.50
N THR A 138 3.67 -11.55 -10.31
CA THR A 138 2.64 -10.93 -11.18
C THR A 138 2.35 -9.47 -10.82
N VAL A 139 2.87 -8.99 -9.68
CA VAL A 139 2.58 -7.66 -9.16
C VAL A 139 3.77 -6.74 -9.31
N MET A 140 3.61 -5.70 -10.12
CA MET A 140 4.62 -4.65 -10.29
C MET A 140 4.53 -3.59 -9.20
N ILE A 141 5.12 -3.86 -8.04
CA ILE A 141 5.35 -2.87 -6.98
C ILE A 141 6.85 -2.73 -6.77
N ASP A 142 7.36 -1.51 -6.87
CA ASP A 142 8.72 -1.18 -6.46
C ASP A 142 8.79 -1.15 -4.92
N PHE A 143 9.12 -2.30 -4.34
CA PHE A 143 9.10 -2.47 -2.90
C PHE A 143 10.12 -1.60 -2.18
N SER A 144 11.20 -1.19 -2.86
CA SER A 144 12.19 -0.27 -2.29
C SER A 144 11.57 1.08 -1.90
N LYS A 145 10.58 1.56 -2.67
CA LYS A 145 9.83 2.78 -2.34
C LYS A 145 8.88 2.55 -1.16
N VAL A 146 8.24 1.38 -1.09
CA VAL A 146 7.31 1.05 0.02
C VAL A 146 8.08 1.02 1.34
N LEU A 147 9.29 0.48 1.34
CA LEU A 147 10.15 0.41 2.51
C LEU A 147 10.63 1.78 3.02
N ARG A 148 10.82 2.76 2.13
CA ARG A 148 11.18 4.14 2.51
C ARG A 148 10.07 4.84 3.29
N LEU A 149 8.81 4.44 3.14
CA LEU A 149 7.71 4.97 3.96
C LEU A 149 7.93 4.74 5.46
N ARG A 150 8.73 3.73 5.84
CA ARG A 150 9.06 3.52 7.26
C ARG A 150 9.99 4.61 7.81
N ASP A 151 10.89 5.11 6.97
CA ASP A 151 11.94 6.06 7.37
C ASP A 151 11.42 7.50 7.38
N GLU A 152 10.42 7.78 6.54
CA GLU A 152 9.78 9.10 6.42
C GLU A 152 8.80 9.40 7.55
N MET A 153 8.36 8.39 8.31
CA MET A 153 7.29 8.51 9.31
C MET A 153 7.85 8.53 10.74
N GLU A 154 7.30 9.40 11.59
CA GLU A 154 7.58 9.35 13.02
C GLU A 154 7.15 7.99 13.59
N SER A 155 7.90 7.47 14.56
CA SER A 155 7.88 6.11 15.12
C SER A 155 6.58 5.64 15.81
N SER A 156 5.45 6.33 15.58
CA SER A 156 4.16 6.11 16.24
C SER A 156 3.16 5.29 15.42
N ASP A 157 3.29 5.21 14.09
CA ASP A 157 2.33 4.52 13.21
C ASP A 157 2.56 3.00 13.15
N LYS A 158 2.47 2.35 14.32
CA LYS A 158 2.57 0.88 14.48
C LYS A 158 1.66 0.09 13.52
N PRO A 159 0.42 0.51 13.21
CA PRO A 159 -0.42 -0.18 12.25
C PRO A 159 0.19 -0.17 10.84
N LEU A 160 0.74 0.95 10.38
CA LEU A 160 1.35 1.04 9.05
C LEU A 160 2.59 0.14 8.96
N LEU A 161 3.47 0.18 9.97
CA LEU A 161 4.65 -0.68 10.06
C LEU A 161 4.28 -2.17 9.97
N LEU A 162 3.19 -2.58 10.63
CA LEU A 162 2.69 -3.95 10.53
C LEU A 162 2.29 -4.29 9.08
N HIS A 163 1.55 -3.41 8.40
CA HIS A 163 1.11 -3.67 7.02
C HIS A 163 2.30 -3.68 6.04
N ILE A 164 3.27 -2.76 6.19
CA ILE A 164 4.51 -2.78 5.41
C ILE A 164 5.25 -4.09 5.63
N GLY A 165 5.40 -4.54 6.87
CA GLY A 165 6.11 -5.77 7.19
C GLY A 165 5.41 -7.05 6.69
N VAL A 166 4.08 -7.10 6.77
CA VAL A 166 3.29 -8.21 6.19
C VAL A 166 3.42 -8.21 4.67
N LEU A 167 3.31 -7.04 4.03
CA LEU A 167 3.49 -6.94 2.58
C LEU A 167 4.91 -7.35 2.18
N ALA A 168 5.93 -6.94 2.94
CA ALA A 168 7.33 -7.32 2.72
C ALA A 168 7.53 -8.84 2.76
N GLU A 169 6.90 -9.52 3.73
CA GLU A 169 6.95 -10.98 3.82
C GLU A 169 6.33 -11.63 2.59
N LEU A 170 5.17 -11.14 2.14
CA LEU A 170 4.49 -11.65 0.96
C LEU A 170 5.32 -11.45 -0.32
N PHE A 171 6.11 -10.38 -0.43
CA PHE A 171 6.99 -10.11 -1.56
C PHE A 171 8.40 -10.72 -1.40
N GLY A 172 8.68 -11.46 -0.33
CA GLY A 172 9.96 -12.15 -0.12
C GLY A 172 11.07 -11.31 0.53
N HIS A 173 10.78 -10.07 0.95
CA HIS A 173 11.70 -9.22 1.69
C HIS A 173 11.69 -9.56 3.19
N TYR A 174 12.15 -10.77 3.53
CA TYR A 174 11.97 -11.36 4.87
C TYR A 174 12.73 -10.64 6.00
N GLU A 175 13.89 -10.05 5.71
CA GLU A 175 14.68 -9.33 6.71
C GLU A 175 13.97 -8.04 7.14
N ASP A 176 13.60 -7.21 6.17
CA ASP A 176 12.79 -6.00 6.38
C ASP A 176 11.43 -6.33 7.03
N ALA A 177 10.78 -7.40 6.58
CA ALA A 177 9.52 -7.87 7.15
C ALA A 177 9.63 -8.16 8.65
N ALA A 178 10.68 -8.90 9.04
CA ALA A 178 10.90 -9.27 10.42
C ALA A 178 11.17 -8.05 11.31
N GLN A 179 11.92 -7.07 10.79
CA GLN A 179 12.17 -5.80 11.47
C GLN A 179 10.89 -4.98 11.64
N CYS A 180 10.19 -4.67 10.53
CA CYS A 180 8.96 -3.87 10.57
C CYS A 180 7.87 -4.47 11.47
N ILE A 181 7.67 -5.80 11.42
CA ILE A 181 6.67 -6.44 12.28
C ILE A 181 7.13 -6.42 13.75
N ALA A 182 8.42 -6.61 14.03
CA ALA A 182 8.94 -6.50 15.39
C ALA A 182 8.77 -5.08 15.96
N ASP A 183 9.09 -4.05 15.17
CA ASP A 183 8.99 -2.64 15.56
C ASP A 183 7.53 -2.20 15.76
N SER A 184 6.59 -2.81 15.01
CA SER A 184 5.15 -2.62 15.26
C SER A 184 4.68 -3.12 16.64
N GLY A 185 5.49 -3.95 17.32
CA GLY A 185 5.19 -4.56 18.61
C GLY A 185 4.19 -5.72 18.53
N ARG A 186 3.81 -6.16 17.32
CA ARG A 186 2.89 -7.28 17.10
C ARG A 186 3.66 -8.56 16.88
N SER A 187 3.17 -9.64 17.51
CA SER A 187 3.63 -11.00 17.26
C SER A 187 2.54 -11.77 16.54
N GLY A 188 2.90 -12.55 15.54
CA GLY A 188 1.93 -13.29 14.73
C GLY A 188 2.61 -14.28 13.77
N PRO A 189 1.82 -15.03 12.99
CA PRO A 189 2.33 -16.05 12.07
C PRO A 189 3.25 -15.46 10.99
N HIS A 190 2.97 -14.24 10.53
CA HIS A 190 3.83 -13.53 9.57
C HIS A 190 5.23 -13.25 10.14
N LEU A 191 5.34 -12.82 11.41
CA LEU A 191 6.64 -12.60 12.05
C LEU A 191 7.45 -13.89 12.19
N GLN A 192 6.79 -14.97 12.63
CA GLN A 192 7.43 -16.28 12.80
C GLN A 192 7.95 -16.80 11.46
N ARG A 193 7.14 -16.68 10.42
CA ARG A 193 7.48 -17.08 9.06
C ARG A 193 8.63 -16.27 8.49
N ALA A 194 8.59 -14.94 8.60
CA ALA A 194 9.68 -14.06 8.18
C ALA A 194 10.99 -14.43 8.88
N ARG A 195 10.98 -14.59 10.22
CA ARG A 195 12.17 -15.02 10.98
C ARG A 195 12.69 -16.40 10.58
N MET A 196 11.79 -17.33 10.27
CA MET A 196 12.16 -18.67 9.79
C MET A 196 12.88 -18.57 8.45
N TYR A 197 12.34 -17.83 7.48
CA TYR A 197 12.98 -17.65 6.17
C TYR A 197 14.31 -16.91 6.26
N VAL A 198 14.42 -15.87 7.10
CA VAL A 198 15.71 -15.19 7.37
C VAL A 198 16.75 -16.21 7.86
N ARG A 199 16.39 -17.06 8.82
CA ARG A 199 17.30 -18.10 9.33
C ARG A 199 17.71 -19.10 8.25
N ILE A 200 16.75 -19.55 7.43
CA ILE A 200 17.03 -20.48 6.31
C ILE A 200 18.01 -19.85 5.33
N ILE A 201 17.82 -18.58 4.95
CA ILE A 201 18.70 -17.87 4.01
C ILE A 201 20.12 -17.74 4.59
N VAL A 202 20.25 -17.41 5.87
CA VAL A 202 21.56 -17.33 6.53
C VAL A 202 22.25 -18.70 6.54
N VAL A 203 21.53 -19.75 6.94
CA VAL A 203 22.07 -21.12 6.97
C VAL A 203 22.47 -21.57 5.56
N PHE A 204 21.64 -21.32 4.55
CA PHE A 204 21.95 -21.63 3.16
C PHE A 204 23.20 -20.92 2.67
N ASN A 205 23.32 -19.61 2.91
CA ASN A 205 24.50 -18.85 2.55
C ASN A 205 25.74 -19.42 3.25
N THR A 206 25.67 -19.75 4.55
CA THR A 206 26.81 -20.36 5.26
C THR A 206 27.16 -21.75 4.76
N LEU A 207 26.18 -22.59 4.40
CA LEU A 207 26.42 -23.95 3.89
C LEU A 207 26.96 -23.93 2.46
N PHE A 208 26.55 -22.99 1.62
CA PHE A 208 27.11 -22.80 0.28
C PHE A 208 28.61 -22.47 0.32
N TYR A 209 29.08 -21.79 1.37
CA TYR A 209 30.51 -21.55 1.56
C TYR A 209 31.28 -22.74 2.14
N VAL A 210 30.59 -23.75 2.68
CA VAL A 210 31.20 -24.86 3.44
C VAL A 210 31.03 -26.23 2.75
N PHE A 211 30.02 -26.40 1.88
CA PHE A 211 29.67 -27.66 1.22
C PHE A 211 29.39 -27.46 -0.29
N ASP A 212 29.70 -28.48 -1.10
CA ASP A 212 29.28 -28.53 -2.52
C ASP A 212 27.74 -28.54 -2.65
N LEU A 213 27.21 -27.99 -3.76
CA LEU A 213 25.78 -27.73 -3.99
C LEU A 213 24.83 -28.91 -3.64
N CYS A 214 25.29 -30.16 -3.77
CA CYS A 214 24.48 -31.36 -3.52
C CYS A 214 24.10 -31.53 -2.03
N ASP A 215 24.99 -31.21 -1.09
CA ASP A 215 24.73 -31.43 0.34
C ASP A 215 23.79 -30.36 0.92
N ALA A 216 23.88 -29.13 0.41
CA ALA A 216 22.96 -28.06 0.76
C ALA A 216 21.51 -28.37 0.32
N TYR A 217 21.33 -29.00 -0.85
CA TYR A 217 20.01 -29.39 -1.37
C TYR A 217 19.34 -30.49 -0.55
N ILE A 218 20.10 -31.49 -0.06
CA ILE A 218 19.57 -32.58 0.76
C ILE A 218 19.08 -32.04 2.11
N CYS A 219 19.85 -31.15 2.74
CA CYS A 219 19.48 -30.53 4.01
C CYS A 219 18.18 -29.69 3.89
N MET A 220 18.01 -29.02 2.76
CA MET A 220 16.77 -28.28 2.45
C MET A 220 15.57 -29.20 2.25
N ALA A 221 15.70 -30.33 1.55
CA ALA A 221 14.61 -31.28 1.37
C ALA A 221 14.09 -31.85 2.70
N GLU A 222 14.97 -32.03 3.69
CA GLU A 222 14.62 -32.51 5.03
C GLU A 222 13.97 -31.43 5.91
N LEU A 223 14.44 -30.18 5.83
CA LEU A 223 13.81 -29.04 6.51
C LEU A 223 12.42 -28.74 5.91
N ASN A 224 12.26 -28.86 4.60
CA ASN A 224 11.00 -28.61 3.91
C ASN A 224 9.97 -29.71 4.22
N LYS A 225 10.38 -30.98 4.34
CA LYS A 225 9.52 -32.07 4.84
C LYS A 225 8.96 -31.83 6.25
N LYS A 226 9.70 -31.11 7.10
CA LYS A 226 9.21 -30.70 8.44
C LYS A 226 8.31 -29.45 8.41
N ALA A 227 8.42 -28.63 7.38
CA ALA A 227 7.64 -27.39 7.20
C ALA A 227 6.37 -27.59 6.35
N SER A 228 6.20 -28.74 5.69
CA SER A 228 5.16 -28.96 4.69
C SER A 228 4.01 -29.86 5.16
N ILE A 229 2.92 -29.26 5.56
CA ILE A 229 1.65 -29.62 4.91
C ILE A 229 1.28 -28.42 4.04
N SER A 230 1.90 -28.36 2.84
CA SER A 230 1.46 -27.65 1.63
C SER A 230 2.66 -27.38 0.71
N LEU A 231 3.23 -28.45 0.15
CA LEU A 231 4.39 -28.44 -0.76
C LEU A 231 3.98 -28.64 -2.23
N ALA A 232 2.92 -27.96 -2.68
CA ALA A 232 2.57 -27.95 -4.10
C ALA A 232 3.60 -27.18 -4.96
N PHE A 233 4.56 -26.47 -4.34
CA PHE A 233 5.49 -25.55 -5.02
C PHE A 233 6.81 -26.18 -5.49
N ILE A 234 7.11 -27.44 -5.14
CA ILE A 234 8.22 -28.17 -5.78
C ILE A 234 7.92 -28.47 -7.27
N CYS A 235 6.67 -28.41 -7.71
CA CYS A 235 6.30 -28.72 -9.10
C CYS A 235 6.42 -27.55 -10.11
N ALA A 236 6.86 -26.34 -9.71
CA ALA A 236 6.82 -25.17 -10.61
C ALA A 236 8.17 -24.63 -11.09
N ILE A 237 9.32 -25.17 -10.64
CA ILE A 237 10.67 -24.67 -11.03
C ILE A 237 11.44 -25.71 -11.89
N THR A 238 10.72 -26.55 -12.62
CA THR A 238 11.22 -27.10 -13.89
C THR A 238 10.22 -26.70 -14.95
N PRO A 239 10.60 -25.89 -15.96
CA PRO A 239 11.58 -26.35 -16.95
C PRO A 239 12.51 -25.24 -17.51
N PHE A 240 13.75 -25.58 -17.89
CA PHE A 240 14.17 -25.48 -19.30
C PHE A 240 15.57 -26.07 -19.49
N ASP A 241 15.64 -26.87 -20.55
CA ASP A 241 16.79 -27.61 -21.04
C ASP A 241 17.96 -26.76 -21.54
N SER A 242 19.09 -27.46 -21.61
CA SER A 242 20.17 -27.36 -22.59
C SER A 242 21.17 -26.20 -22.46
N PHE A 243 22.39 -26.55 -22.05
CA PHE A 243 23.56 -26.39 -22.91
C PHE A 243 24.56 -27.52 -22.64
N THR A 244 24.90 -28.21 -23.73
CA THR A 244 26.09 -29.05 -23.91
C THR A 244 27.38 -28.29 -23.60
#